data_AF-A0A2R6MKV9-F1
#
_entry.id   AF-A0A2R6MKV9-F1
#
_cell.length_a   1.000
_cell.length_b   1.000
_cell.length_c   1.000
_cell.angle_alpha   90.00
_cell.angle_beta   90.00
_cell.angle_gamma   90.00
#
_symmetry.space_group_name_H-M   'P 1'
#
loop_
_entity.id
_entity.type
_entity.pdbx_description
1 polymer ?
#
loop_
_entity_poly.entity_id
_entity_poly.type
_entity_poly.pdbx_seq_one_letter_code
_entity_poly.pdbx_strand_id
1 'polypeptide(L)' 'MISGLRRILIGAAFVLLGVGIGGLTLFRARPLNPWGLFLGLMLVLLGIAYVSSDETISEAIET' A
#
# COMPACT_ATOMS: atom_id res chain seq x y z
N MET A 1 -22.58 0.27 -1.13
CA MET A 1 -21.79 -0.37 -2.21
C MET A 1 -20.65 0.50 -2.77
N ILE A 2 -20.76 1.84 -2.81
CA ILE A 2 -19.70 2.74 -3.36
C ILE A 2 -18.45 2.86 -2.44
N SER A 3 -18.59 2.59 -1.14
CA SER A 3 -17.52 2.70 -0.14
C SER A 3 -16.38 1.70 -0.32
N GLY A 4 -16.69 0.44 -0.67
CA GLY A 4 -15.70 -0.63 -0.84
C GLY A 4 -14.81 -0.44 -2.07
N LEU A 5 -15.41 -0.10 -3.22
CA LEU A 5 -14.67 0.13 -4.46
C LEU A 5 -13.66 1.29 -4.32
N ARG A 6 -14.09 2.39 -3.69
CA ARG A 6 -13.22 3.55 -3.44
C ARG A 6 -12.03 3.18 -2.53
N ARG A 7 -12.23 2.29 -1.54
CA ARG A 7 -11.16 1.84 -0.66
C ARG A 7 -10.14 0.95 -1.37
N ILE A 8 -10.60 0.00 -2.18
CA ILE A 8 -9.73 -0.86 -2.99
C ILE A 8 -8.90 0.00 -3.96
N LEU A 9 -9.51 1.00 -4.59
CA LEU A 9 -8.80 1.93 -5.47
C LEU A 9 -7.72 2.73 -4.73
N ILE A 10 -8.01 3.19 -3.51
CA ILE A 10 -7.04 3.92 -2.68
C ILE A 10 -5.91 3.00 -2.22
N GLY A 11 -6.23 1.79 -1.73
CA GLY A 11 -5.23 0.80 -1.32
C GLY A 11 -4.32 0.37 -2.49
N ALA A 12 -4.91 0.10 -3.65
CA ALA A 12 -4.17 -0.20 -4.88
C ALA A 12 -3.27 0.97 -5.31
N ALA A 13 -3.72 2.21 -5.17
CA ALA A 13 -2.90 3.39 -5.46
C ALA A 13 -1.66 3.48 -4.54
N PHE A 14 -1.82 3.18 -3.25
CA PHE A 14 -0.70 3.12 -2.31
C PHE A 14 0.30 2.01 -2.66
N VAL A 15 -0.19 0.82 -3.02
CA VAL A 15 0.67 -0.29 -3.46
C VAL A 15 1.43 0.08 -4.73
N LEU A 16 0.77 0.66 -5.74
CA LEU A 16 1.40 1.09 -6.98
C LEU A 16 2.46 2.18 -6.75
N LEU A 17 2.19 3.14 -5.86
CA LEU A 17 3.16 4.16 -5.47
C LEU A 17 4.37 3.54 -4.76
N GLY A 18 4.16 2.61 -3.84
CA GLY A 18 5.22 1.92 -3.12
C GLY A 18 6.12 1.09 -4.04
N VAL A 19 5.54 0.33 -4.97
CA VAL A 19 6.28 -0.42 -6.00
C VAL A 19 7.02 0.52 -6.94
N GLY A 20 6.39 1.62 -7.37
CA GLY A 20 7.02 2.62 -8.22
C GLY A 20 8.23 3.29 -7.58
N ILE A 21 8.10 3.74 -6.34
CA ILE A 21 9.19 4.37 -5.59
C ILE A 21 10.29 3.36 -5.29
N GLY A 22 9.95 2.16 -4.80
CA GLY A 22 10.93 1.10 -4.51
C GLY A 22 11.69 0.67 -5.77
N GLY A 23 10.97 0.48 -6.89
CA GLY A 23 11.55 0.13 -8.19
C GLY A 23 12.44 1.24 -8.77
N LEU A 24 12.00 2.49 -8.71
CA LEU A 24 12.80 3.65 -9.15
C LEU A 24 14.09 3.77 -8.33
N THR A 25 13.99 3.53 -7.02
CA THR A 25 15.16 3.56 -6.12
C THR A 25 16.15 2.46 -6.49
N LEU A 26 15.69 1.25 -6.79
CA LEU A 26 16.50 0.12 -7.27
C LEU A 26 17.18 0.39 -8.62
N PHE A 27 16.46 0.98 -9.57
CA PHE A 27 16.96 1.21 -10.92
C PHE A 27 17.88 2.43 -11.03
N ARG A 28 17.63 3.48 -10.24
CA ARG A 28 18.26 4.80 -10.46
C ARG A 28 19.21 5.23 -9.34
N ALA A 29 19.06 4.71 -8.12
CA ALA A 29 19.97 5.04 -7.04
C ALA A 29 21.16 4.07 -7.02
N ARG A 30 22.29 4.49 -7.61
CA ARG A 30 23.61 3.95 -7.26
C ARG A 30 24.38 5.03 -6.50
N PRO A 31 24.82 4.78 -5.24
CA PRO A 31 24.60 3.55 -4.46
C PRO A 31 23.13 3.34 -4.08
N LEU A 32 22.75 2.07 -3.85
CA LEU A 32 21.40 1.69 -3.43
C LEU A 32 21.01 2.51 -2.20
N ASN A 33 19.98 3.33 -2.33
CA ASN A 33 19.48 4.13 -1.21
C ASN A 33 18.49 3.30 -0.39
N PRO A 34 18.86 2.80 0.81
CA PRO A 34 18.00 1.94 1.62
C PRO A 34 16.71 2.65 2.06
N TRP A 35 16.73 3.99 2.14
CA TRP A 35 15.57 4.78 2.53
C TRP A 35 14.44 4.76 1.51
N GLY A 36 14.76 4.77 0.20
CA GLY A 36 13.73 4.70 -0.84
C GLY A 36 13.09 3.31 -0.94
N LEU A 37 13.87 2.26 -0.67
CA LEU A 37 13.36 0.89 -0.52
C LEU A 37 12.44 0.76 0.69
N PHE A 38 12.87 1.27 1.85
CA PHE A 38 12.08 1.27 3.07
C PHE A 38 10.75 2.03 2.89
N LEU A 39 10.80 3.22 2.30
CA LEU A 39 9.62 4.04 2.03
C LEU A 39 8.66 3.34 1.05
N GLY A 40 9.19 2.74 -0.02
CA GLY A 40 8.40 1.96 -0.97
C GLY A 40 7.68 0.79 -0.30
N LEU A 41 8.40 0.05 0.55
CA LEU A 41 7.87 -1.12 1.26
C LEU A 41 6.82 -0.72 2.30
N MET A 42 7.03 0.38 3.03
CA MET A 42 6.04 0.95 3.95
C MET A 42 4.74 1.34 3.23
N LEU A 43 4.81 1.95 2.05
CA LEU A 43 3.63 2.32 1.27
C LEU A 43 2.84 1.10 0.78
N VAL A 44 3.54 0.02 0.38
CA VAL A 44 2.88 -1.25 0.01
C VAL A 44 2.15 -1.84 1.21
N LEU A 45 2.81 -1.94 2.36
CA LEU A 45 2.19 -2.46 3.59
C LEU A 45 1.00 -1.61 4.03
N LEU A 46 1.11 -0.28 3.92
CA LEU A 46 0.02 0.64 4.24
C LEU A 46 -1.18 0.43 3.31
N GLY A 47 -0.95 0.26 2.01
CA GLY A 47 -2.01 -0.04 1.04
C GLY A 47 -2.73 -1.36 1.34
N ILE A 48 -1.98 -2.41 1.68
CA ILE A 48 -2.54 -3.73 2.06
C ILE A 48 -3.33 -3.61 3.37
N ALA A 49 -2.77 -2.96 4.39
CA ALA A 49 -3.44 -2.77 5.68
C ALA A 49 -4.73 -1.95 5.56
N TYR A 50 -4.75 -0.95 4.67
CA TYR A 50 -5.94 -0.14 4.40
C TYR A 50 -7.08 -0.94 3.76
N VAL A 51 -6.76 -1.90 2.88
CA VAL A 51 -7.76 -2.82 2.33
C VAL A 51 -8.21 -3.84 3.38
N SER A 52 -7.27 -4.42 4.13
CA SER A 52 -7.53 -5.49 5.11
C SER A 52 -8.32 -5.02 6.34
N SER A 53 -8.16 -3.77 6.78
CA SER A 53 -8.86 -3.24 7.96
C SER A 53 -10.39 -3.18 7.82
N ASP A 54 -10.95 -3.33 6.61
CA ASP A 54 -12.41 -3.37 6.40
C ASP A 54 -13.00 -4.78 6.60
N GLU A 55 -12.26 -5.85 6.29
CA GLU A 55 -12.70 -7.23 6.57
C GLU A 55 -12.89 -7.43 8.08
N THR A 56 -11.94 -6.97 8.88
CA THR A 56 -11.98 -7.12 10.35
C THR A 56 -13.10 -6.30 10.99
N ILE A 57 -13.47 -5.14 10.42
CA ILE A 57 -14.56 -4.31 10.94
C ILE A 57 -15.92 -4.82 10.47
N SER A 58 -16.02 -5.35 9.24
CA SER A 58 -17.27 -5.93 8.74
C SER A 58 -17.67 -7.19 9.52
N GLU A 59 -16.71 -8.03 9.91
CA GLU A 59 -16.97 -9.19 10.79
C GLU A 59 -17.37 -8.76 12.22
N ALA A 60 -16.76 -7.70 12.75
CA ALA A 60 -17.05 -7.22 14.10
C ALA A 60 -18.42 -6.52 14.25
N ILE A 61 -19.05 -6.10 13.14
CA ILE A 61 -20.38 -5.47 13.15
C ILE A 61 -21.50 -6.51 12.94
N GLU A 62 -21.16 -7.73 12.49
CA GLU A 62 -22.10 -8.84 12.29
C GLU A 62 -22.27 -9.76 13.51
N THR A 63 -21.58 -9.48 14.63
CA THR A 63 -21.71 -10.18 15.94
C THR A 63 -22.41 -9.32 16.98
#